data_AF-A0A497KXB9-F1
#
_entry.id   AF-A0A497KXB9-F1
#
_cell.length_a   1.000
_cell.length_b   1.000
_cell.length_c   1.000
_cell.angle_alpha   90.00
_cell.angle_beta   90.00
_cell.angle_gamma   90.00
#
_symmetry.space_group_name_H-M   'P 1'
#
loop_
_entity.id
_entity.type
_entity.pdbx_description
1 polymer ?
#
loop_
_entity_poly.entity_id
_entity_poly.type
_entity_poly.pdbx_seq_one_letter_code
_entity_poly.pdbx_strand_id
1 'polypeptide(L)'
;MVVSIIIMNEFESKFKARLKKVSQELNSIEDFLRENGIDIPNQNIALESDEKIWIPRGYIRTVQYYEHKYRLHDLLGDEILAKNIAYALQASDFFNYMLNRFRIELSVGKVFFKYAIINIFSVVESLLYGIINKCHSHCSLDDRVCKNNVGCDFYFKKANKYSFKNLLQILSQKGLVRMPDEIQDKLLELKALRDNIHLWDVKDKDYFNDNYNLTNYNFLVRVLQVLKEDLNDSLEVFEYNRNNNCNKC
;
A
#
# COMPACT_ATOMS: atom_id res chain seq x y z
N MET A 1 -3.87 13.46 33.70
CA MET A 1 -4.86 12.85 32.78
C MET A 1 -5.94 13.85 32.33
N VAL A 2 -6.64 14.54 33.24
CA VAL A 2 -7.75 15.46 32.89
C VAL A 2 -7.33 16.63 31.98
N VAL A 3 -6.17 17.25 32.23
CA VAL A 3 -5.64 18.36 31.39
C VAL A 3 -5.32 17.90 29.96
N SER A 4 -4.80 16.69 29.78
CA SER A 4 -4.51 16.11 28.46
C SER A 4 -5.79 15.85 27.67
N ILE A 5 -6.84 15.38 28.35
CA ILE A 5 -8.17 15.14 27.74
C ILE A 5 -8.84 16.48 27.36
N ILE A 6 -8.76 17.50 28.21
CA ILE A 6 -9.33 18.83 27.94
C ILE A 6 -8.63 19.50 26.76
N ILE A 7 -7.29 19.48 26.71
CA ILE A 7 -6.51 20.04 25.60
C ILE A 7 -6.82 19.30 24.29
N MET A 8 -6.96 17.97 24.34
CA MET A 8 -7.33 17.16 23.17
C MET A 8 -8.72 17.51 22.65
N ASN A 9 -9.69 17.74 23.53
CA ASN A 9 -11.05 18.15 23.16
C ASN A 9 -11.11 19.57 22.56
N GLU A 10 -10.30 20.51 23.06
CA GLU A 10 -10.22 21.87 22.52
C GLU A 10 -9.56 21.88 21.14
N PHE A 11 -8.44 21.15 20.98
CA PHE A 11 -7.77 20.97 19.68
C PHE A 11 -8.72 20.37 18.65
N GLU A 12 -9.40 19.27 18.99
CA GLU A 12 -10.31 18.57 18.09
C GLU A 12 -11.46 19.49 17.65
N SER A 13 -12.03 20.24 18.58
CA SER A 13 -13.10 21.21 18.28
C SER A 13 -12.63 22.30 17.31
N LYS A 14 -11.43 22.86 17.53
CA LYS A 14 -10.84 23.86 16.63
C LYS A 14 -10.53 23.27 15.25
N PHE A 15 -10.04 22.04 15.19
CA PHE A 15 -9.76 21.36 13.92
C PHE A 15 -11.04 21.10 13.13
N LYS A 16 -12.09 20.57 13.77
CA LYS A 16 -13.42 20.37 13.17
C LYS A 16 -14.01 21.67 12.62
N ALA A 17 -13.88 22.77 13.37
CA ALA A 17 -14.33 24.09 12.91
C ALA A 17 -13.59 24.55 11.63
N ARG A 18 -12.27 24.29 11.54
CA ARG A 18 -11.49 24.58 10.31
C ARG A 18 -11.95 23.73 9.13
N LEU A 19 -12.19 22.42 9.33
CA LEU A 19 -12.71 21.54 8.27
C LEU A 19 -14.07 22.03 7.76
N LYS A 20 -14.95 22.48 8.66
CA LYS A 20 -16.26 23.04 8.28
C LYS A 20 -16.09 24.28 7.39
N LYS A 21 -15.18 25.20 7.74
CA LYS A 21 -14.89 26.37 6.91
C LYS A 21 -14.37 25.98 5.53
N VAL A 22 -13.40 25.07 5.45
CA VAL A 22 -12.90 24.57 4.15
C VAL A 22 -14.03 23.98 3.31
N SER A 23 -14.91 23.19 3.91
CA SER A 23 -16.07 22.64 3.20
C SER A 23 -17.03 23.72 2.71
N GLN A 24 -17.22 24.81 3.45
CA GLN A 24 -18.06 25.94 3.03
C GLN A 24 -17.45 26.67 1.84
N GLU A 25 -16.14 26.93 1.86
CA GLU A 25 -15.42 27.58 0.76
C GLU A 25 -15.39 26.69 -0.51
N LEU A 26 -15.24 25.38 -0.36
CA LEU A 26 -15.33 24.48 -1.52
C LEU A 26 -16.72 24.53 -2.17
N ASN A 27 -17.79 24.59 -1.38
CA ASN A 27 -19.13 24.71 -1.94
C ASN A 27 -19.39 26.08 -2.58
N SER A 28 -18.90 27.17 -1.98
CA SER A 28 -19.09 28.51 -2.55
C SER A 28 -18.42 28.67 -3.91
N ILE A 29 -17.29 27.99 -4.15
CA ILE A 29 -16.65 27.93 -5.47
C ILE A 29 -17.57 27.25 -6.49
N GLU A 30 -18.15 26.10 -6.16
CA GLU A 30 -19.06 25.39 -7.08
C GLU A 30 -20.36 26.18 -7.34
N ASP A 31 -20.87 26.87 -6.32
CA ASP A 31 -22.04 27.74 -6.45
C ASP A 31 -21.76 28.93 -7.37
N PHE A 32 -20.59 29.56 -7.23
CA PHE A 32 -20.14 30.63 -8.12
C PHE A 32 -20.08 30.17 -9.59
N LEU A 33 -19.58 28.95 -9.85
CA LEU A 33 -19.56 28.39 -11.20
C LEU A 33 -20.97 28.23 -11.77
N ARG A 34 -21.91 27.67 -10.98
CA ARG A 34 -23.31 27.48 -11.39
C ARG A 34 -24.02 28.80 -11.65
N GLU A 35 -23.83 29.79 -10.77
CA GLU A 35 -24.43 31.14 -10.90
C GLU A 35 -23.96 31.85 -12.17
N ASN A 36 -22.76 31.53 -12.66
CA ASN A 36 -22.20 32.04 -13.91
C ASN A 36 -22.47 31.13 -15.12
N GLY A 37 -23.40 30.18 -15.00
CA GLY A 37 -23.90 29.36 -16.10
C GLY A 37 -23.01 28.18 -16.50
N ILE A 38 -22.06 27.77 -15.66
CA ILE A 38 -21.22 26.59 -15.91
C ILE A 38 -21.94 25.32 -15.41
N ASP A 39 -22.21 24.38 -16.32
CA ASP A 39 -22.89 23.11 -16.01
C ASP A 39 -21.91 22.03 -15.48
N ILE A 40 -21.55 22.09 -14.21
CA ILE A 40 -20.74 21.07 -13.54
C ILE A 40 -21.54 19.77 -13.27
N PRO A 41 -21.00 18.57 -13.54
CA PRO A 41 -19.62 18.27 -13.95
C PRO A 41 -19.38 18.15 -15.47
N ASN A 42 -20.38 18.45 -16.33
CA ASN A 42 -20.26 18.30 -17.79
C ASN A 42 -19.35 19.36 -18.44
N GLN A 43 -19.29 20.54 -17.82
CA GLN A 43 -18.43 21.66 -18.16
C GLN A 43 -17.50 21.95 -16.98
N ASN A 44 -16.29 22.39 -17.27
CA ASN A 44 -15.30 22.73 -16.26
C ASN A 44 -14.36 23.84 -16.75
N ILE A 45 -13.71 24.53 -15.83
CA ILE A 45 -12.69 25.53 -16.12
C ILE A 45 -11.32 24.85 -16.06
N ALA A 46 -10.58 24.92 -17.16
CA ALA A 46 -9.19 24.47 -17.18
C ALA A 46 -8.32 25.52 -16.49
N LEU A 47 -7.73 25.14 -15.36
CA LEU A 47 -6.77 25.97 -14.61
C LEU A 47 -5.36 25.44 -14.80
N GLU A 48 -4.38 26.35 -14.77
CA GLU A 48 -2.98 25.99 -14.67
C GLU A 48 -2.67 25.35 -13.30
N SER A 49 -1.52 24.69 -13.20
CA SER A 49 -1.24 23.85 -12.02
C SER A 49 -1.06 24.64 -10.73
N ASP A 50 -0.56 25.88 -10.81
CA ASP A 50 -0.37 26.79 -9.69
C ASP A 50 -1.66 27.49 -9.25
N GLU A 51 -2.68 27.52 -10.10
CA GLU A 51 -4.01 28.09 -9.83
C GLU A 51 -4.96 27.09 -9.13
N LYS A 52 -4.64 25.79 -9.16
CA LYS A 52 -5.47 24.74 -8.53
C LYS A 52 -5.34 24.73 -7.01
N ILE A 53 -6.34 24.17 -6.33
CA ILE A 53 -6.24 23.88 -4.89
C ILE A 53 -5.17 22.82 -4.67
N TRP A 54 -4.14 23.19 -3.90
CA TRP A 54 -3.03 22.29 -3.57
C TRP A 54 -3.41 21.33 -2.45
N ILE A 55 -3.02 20.06 -2.59
CA ILE A 55 -2.87 19.17 -1.44
C ILE A 55 -1.83 19.78 -0.49
N PRO A 56 -2.06 19.78 0.84
CA PRO A 56 -1.13 20.38 1.79
C PRO A 56 0.32 19.91 1.57
N ARG A 57 1.23 20.88 1.49
CA ARG A 57 2.66 20.61 1.27
C ARG A 57 3.19 19.66 2.35
N GLY A 58 3.93 18.64 1.90
CA GLY A 58 4.52 17.63 2.77
C GLY A 58 3.58 16.51 3.20
N TYR A 59 2.29 16.53 2.85
CA TYR A 59 1.41 15.40 3.12
C TYR A 59 1.73 14.20 2.23
N ILE A 60 1.84 14.44 0.91
CA ILE A 60 2.36 13.44 -0.02
C ILE A 60 3.87 13.49 0.04
N ARG A 61 4.47 12.38 0.49
CA ARG A 61 5.92 12.26 0.67
C ARG A 61 6.59 11.98 -0.67
N THR A 62 7.89 12.26 -0.78
CA THR A 62 8.62 12.08 -2.04
C THR A 62 8.95 10.61 -2.29
N VAL A 63 9.30 10.28 -3.53
CA VAL A 63 9.80 8.95 -3.92
C VAL A 63 11.02 8.58 -3.08
N GLN A 64 11.97 9.51 -2.97
CA GLN A 64 13.21 9.33 -2.22
C GLN A 64 12.94 9.03 -0.74
N TYR A 65 11.94 9.68 -0.15
CA TYR A 65 11.54 9.38 1.22
C TYR A 65 11.18 7.90 1.39
N TYR A 66 10.42 7.32 0.45
CA TYR A 66 10.01 5.93 0.52
C TYR A 66 11.15 4.95 0.21
N GLU A 67 11.95 5.25 -0.81
CA GLU A 67 13.14 4.45 -1.13
C GLU A 67 14.07 4.31 0.07
N HIS A 68 14.35 5.41 0.77
CA HIS A 68 15.18 5.40 1.98
C HIS A 68 14.47 4.74 3.16
N LYS A 69 13.22 5.11 3.44
CA LYS A 69 12.50 4.64 4.62
C LYS A 69 12.25 3.13 4.62
N TYR A 70 12.02 2.54 3.44
CA TYR A 70 11.81 1.10 3.29
C TYR A 70 13.08 0.36 2.85
N ARG A 71 14.19 1.09 2.60
CA ARG A 71 15.44 0.55 2.02
C ARG A 71 15.18 -0.28 0.76
N LEU A 72 14.31 0.22 -0.13
CA LEU A 72 13.74 -0.59 -1.23
C LEU A 72 14.81 -1.17 -2.18
N HIS A 73 15.86 -0.41 -2.46
CA HIS A 73 16.96 -0.85 -3.32
C HIS A 73 17.72 -2.03 -2.70
N ASP A 74 18.10 -1.92 -1.44
CA ASP A 74 18.76 -3.00 -0.69
C ASP A 74 17.85 -4.22 -0.57
N LEU A 75 16.56 -4.00 -0.29
CA LEU A 75 15.60 -5.05 -0.02
C LEU A 75 15.29 -5.89 -1.26
N LEU A 76 15.21 -5.27 -2.44
CA LEU A 76 14.66 -5.89 -3.65
C LEU A 76 15.72 -6.19 -4.71
N GLY A 77 16.81 -5.41 -4.79
CA GLY A 77 17.83 -5.55 -5.84
C GLY A 77 17.33 -5.25 -7.26
N ASP A 78 16.12 -4.71 -7.40
CA ASP A 78 15.48 -4.34 -8.68
C ASP A 78 15.04 -2.87 -8.59
N GLU A 79 15.76 -1.99 -9.30
CA GLU A 79 15.52 -0.54 -9.29
C GLU A 79 14.14 -0.16 -9.85
N ILE A 80 13.64 -0.88 -10.85
CA ILE A 80 12.36 -0.59 -11.49
C ILE A 80 11.24 -0.94 -10.53
N LEU A 81 11.32 -2.12 -9.90
CA LEU A 81 10.36 -2.53 -8.89
C LEU A 81 10.38 -1.59 -7.67
N ALA A 82 11.57 -1.20 -7.20
CA ALA A 82 11.72 -0.27 -6.09
C ALA A 82 11.03 1.09 -6.37
N LYS A 83 11.24 1.67 -7.56
CA LYS A 83 10.57 2.93 -7.95
C LYS A 83 9.07 2.78 -8.06
N ASN A 84 8.58 1.70 -8.67
CA ASN A 84 7.15 1.45 -8.79
C ASN A 84 6.47 1.28 -7.42
N ILE A 85 7.12 0.60 -6.48
CA ILE A 85 6.66 0.51 -5.09
C ILE A 85 6.62 1.91 -4.44
N ALA A 86 7.66 2.72 -4.64
CA ALA A 86 7.68 4.09 -4.11
C ALA A 86 6.56 4.95 -4.69
N TYR A 87 6.26 4.87 -5.99
CA TYR A 87 5.11 5.56 -6.60
C TYR A 87 3.77 5.11 -5.99
N ALA A 88 3.58 3.80 -5.79
CA ALA A 88 2.37 3.27 -5.16
C ALA A 88 2.25 3.69 -3.67
N LEU A 89 3.37 3.83 -2.96
CA LEU A 89 3.40 4.38 -1.60
C LEU A 89 3.04 5.88 -1.58
N GLN A 90 3.48 6.67 -2.57
CA GLN A 90 3.02 8.06 -2.73
C GLN A 90 1.52 8.14 -3.01
N ALA A 91 0.99 7.28 -3.88
CA ALA A 91 -0.46 7.19 -4.11
C ALA A 91 -1.21 6.83 -2.82
N SER A 92 -0.61 5.99 -1.95
CA SER A 92 -1.17 5.68 -0.63
C SER A 92 -1.26 6.90 0.28
N ASP A 93 -0.33 7.86 0.20
CA ASP A 93 -0.50 9.15 0.90
C ASP A 93 -1.72 9.89 0.41
N PHE A 94 -1.90 9.98 -0.91
CA PHE A 94 -3.07 10.64 -1.47
C PHE A 94 -4.38 9.95 -1.05
N PHE A 95 -4.47 8.62 -1.13
CA PHE A 95 -5.62 7.87 -0.63
C PHE A 95 -5.85 8.11 0.86
N ASN A 96 -4.80 8.10 1.68
CA ASN A 96 -4.91 8.38 3.11
C ASN A 96 -5.46 9.78 3.37
N TYR A 97 -4.98 10.79 2.63
CA TYR A 97 -5.47 12.16 2.74
C TYR A 97 -6.97 12.21 2.46
N MET A 98 -7.38 11.67 1.32
CA MET A 98 -8.76 11.73 0.87
C MET A 98 -9.70 11.00 1.84
N LEU A 99 -9.35 9.77 2.24
CA LEU A 99 -10.15 8.95 3.15
C LEU A 99 -10.29 9.55 4.56
N ASN A 100 -9.30 10.31 5.04
CA ASN A 100 -9.31 10.88 6.38
C ASN A 100 -9.69 12.37 6.44
N ARG A 101 -9.92 13.03 5.30
CA ARG A 101 -10.26 14.46 5.23
C ARG A 101 -11.57 14.75 4.51
N PHE A 102 -12.01 13.87 3.63
CA PHE A 102 -13.23 14.06 2.85
C PHE A 102 -14.26 12.99 3.18
N ARG A 103 -15.51 13.41 3.26
CA ARG A 103 -16.65 12.50 3.29
C ARG A 103 -17.02 12.16 1.85
N ILE A 104 -16.67 10.95 1.41
CA ILE A 104 -16.99 10.44 0.08
C ILE A 104 -18.17 9.47 0.21
N GLU A 105 -19.35 9.89 -0.25
CA GLU A 105 -20.59 9.11 -0.13
C GLU A 105 -20.89 8.28 -1.39
N LEU A 106 -22.09 7.71 -1.44
CA LEU A 106 -22.60 6.93 -2.57
C LEU A 106 -21.70 5.73 -2.92
N SER A 107 -21.89 5.17 -4.11
CA SER A 107 -21.05 4.09 -4.64
C SER A 107 -19.60 4.54 -4.89
N VAL A 108 -19.37 5.83 -5.16
CA VAL A 108 -18.00 6.35 -5.38
C VAL A 108 -17.12 6.17 -4.15
N GLY A 109 -17.66 6.31 -2.93
CA GLY A 109 -16.91 6.03 -1.70
C GLY A 109 -16.41 4.58 -1.62
N LYS A 110 -17.27 3.60 -1.93
CA LYS A 110 -16.90 2.16 -1.96
C LYS A 110 -15.85 1.87 -3.03
N VAL A 111 -16.03 2.44 -4.23
CA VAL A 111 -15.06 2.32 -5.34
C VAL A 111 -13.72 2.97 -4.96
N PHE A 112 -13.73 4.10 -4.27
CA PHE A 112 -12.51 4.75 -3.79
C PHE A 112 -11.78 3.89 -2.75
N PHE A 113 -12.48 3.30 -1.80
CA PHE A 113 -11.90 2.33 -0.86
C PHE A 113 -11.32 1.10 -1.57
N LYS A 114 -12.02 0.58 -2.58
CA LYS A 114 -11.52 -0.51 -3.41
C LYS A 114 -10.17 -0.19 -4.02
N TYR A 115 -10.02 0.96 -4.68
CA TYR A 115 -8.73 1.38 -5.25
C TYR A 115 -7.65 1.60 -4.18
N ALA A 116 -8.00 2.22 -3.05
CA ALA A 116 -7.06 2.42 -1.95
C ALA A 116 -6.54 1.08 -1.37
N ILE A 117 -7.43 0.11 -1.17
CA ILE A 117 -7.10 -1.25 -0.70
C ILE A 117 -6.24 -1.98 -1.73
N ILE A 118 -6.64 -1.98 -3.01
CA ILE A 118 -5.90 -2.59 -4.11
C ILE A 118 -4.47 -2.03 -4.18
N ASN A 119 -4.32 -0.71 -4.07
CA ASN A 119 -3.03 -0.05 -4.15
C ASN A 119 -2.09 -0.52 -3.02
N ILE A 120 -2.56 -0.47 -1.77
CA ILE A 120 -1.75 -0.90 -0.62
C ILE A 120 -1.46 -2.41 -0.69
N PHE A 121 -2.46 -3.23 -1.04
CA PHE A 121 -2.26 -4.67 -1.18
C PHE A 121 -1.23 -5.00 -2.26
N SER A 122 -1.24 -4.26 -3.37
CA SER A 122 -0.25 -4.42 -4.44
C SER A 122 1.16 -4.07 -3.97
N VAL A 123 1.32 -3.08 -3.08
CA VAL A 123 2.61 -2.80 -2.43
C VAL A 123 3.05 -3.98 -1.57
N VAL A 124 2.15 -4.53 -0.74
CA VAL A 124 2.44 -5.71 0.09
C VAL A 124 2.88 -6.90 -0.79
N GLU A 125 2.11 -7.23 -1.82
CA GLU A 125 2.47 -8.30 -2.78
C GLU A 125 3.84 -8.05 -3.41
N SER A 126 4.09 -6.82 -3.87
CA SER A 126 5.34 -6.47 -4.56
C SER A 126 6.57 -6.60 -3.66
N LEU A 127 6.47 -6.20 -2.38
CA LEU A 127 7.54 -6.39 -1.40
C LEU A 127 7.83 -7.88 -1.20
N LEU A 128 6.80 -8.68 -0.97
CA LEU A 128 6.96 -10.10 -0.68
C LEU A 128 7.48 -10.89 -1.90
N TYR A 129 6.92 -10.68 -3.08
CA TYR A 129 7.42 -11.32 -4.31
C TYR A 129 8.80 -10.80 -4.72
N GLY A 130 9.09 -9.52 -4.50
CA GLY A 130 10.39 -8.94 -4.77
C GLY A 130 11.49 -9.58 -3.95
N ILE A 131 11.25 -9.83 -2.66
CA ILE A 131 12.19 -10.56 -1.79
C ILE A 131 12.42 -11.99 -2.29
N ILE A 132 11.35 -12.71 -2.68
CA ILE A 132 11.49 -14.04 -3.27
C ILE A 132 12.36 -14.01 -4.52
N ASN A 133 12.17 -13.02 -5.40
CA ASN A 133 13.00 -12.86 -6.59
C ASN A 133 14.46 -12.55 -6.26
N LYS A 134 14.72 -11.65 -5.30
CA LYS A 134 16.09 -11.37 -4.82
C LYS A 134 16.76 -12.62 -4.24
N CYS A 135 16.04 -13.41 -3.45
CA CYS A 135 16.59 -14.64 -2.90
C CYS A 135 16.80 -15.70 -3.99
N HIS A 136 15.89 -15.80 -4.97
CA HIS A 136 15.97 -16.74 -6.09
C HIS A 136 17.13 -16.42 -7.04
N SER A 137 17.45 -15.14 -7.27
CA SER A 137 18.53 -14.73 -8.18
C SER A 137 19.90 -15.25 -7.71
N HIS A 138 20.10 -15.41 -6.40
CA HIS A 138 21.30 -16.06 -5.86
C HIS A 138 21.39 -17.55 -6.27
N CYS A 139 20.26 -18.22 -6.43
CA CYS A 139 20.20 -19.63 -6.80
C CYS A 139 20.04 -19.87 -8.31
N SER A 140 20.08 -18.82 -9.13
CA SER A 140 19.88 -18.87 -10.58
C SER A 140 20.96 -18.05 -11.28
N LEU A 141 21.96 -18.74 -11.85
CA LEU A 141 23.05 -18.13 -12.63
C LEU A 141 22.84 -18.47 -14.11
N ASP A 142 22.86 -17.47 -15.00
CA ASP A 142 22.65 -17.64 -16.45
C ASP A 142 21.42 -18.49 -16.81
N ASP A 143 20.28 -18.20 -16.15
CA ASP A 143 19.01 -18.93 -16.27
C ASP A 143 19.08 -20.43 -15.90
N ARG A 144 20.16 -20.87 -15.25
CA ARG A 144 20.31 -22.22 -14.72
C ARG A 144 20.11 -22.23 -13.22
N VAL A 145 19.19 -23.06 -12.77
CA VAL A 145 18.94 -23.29 -11.35
C VAL A 145 20.09 -24.10 -10.75
N CYS A 146 20.47 -23.74 -9.52
CA CYS A 146 21.44 -24.46 -8.72
C CYS A 146 21.22 -25.99 -8.70
N LYS A 147 22.28 -26.77 -8.91
CA LYS A 147 22.23 -28.25 -8.88
C LYS A 147 21.87 -28.81 -7.50
N ASN A 148 22.23 -28.07 -6.44
CA ASN A 148 21.96 -28.45 -5.06
C ASN A 148 20.58 -27.96 -4.57
N ASN A 149 19.66 -27.56 -5.47
CA ASN A 149 18.36 -26.99 -5.08
C ASN A 149 17.46 -27.97 -4.32
N VAL A 150 17.59 -29.27 -4.58
CA VAL A 150 16.79 -30.31 -3.93
C VAL A 150 17.21 -30.42 -2.47
N GLY A 151 16.29 -30.14 -1.56
CA GLY A 151 16.54 -30.20 -0.12
C GLY A 151 17.37 -29.04 0.44
N CYS A 152 17.67 -28.00 -0.34
CA CYS A 152 18.38 -26.83 0.17
C CYS A 152 17.45 -25.89 0.95
N ASP A 153 17.77 -25.65 2.22
CA ASP A 153 17.02 -24.77 3.11
C ASP A 153 17.04 -23.29 2.67
N PHE A 154 17.97 -22.89 1.81
CA PHE A 154 18.07 -21.52 1.30
C PHE A 154 17.45 -21.33 -0.08
N TYR A 155 17.03 -22.42 -0.74
CA TYR A 155 16.51 -22.35 -2.08
C TYR A 155 15.10 -21.74 -2.10
N PHE A 156 14.88 -20.82 -3.04
CA PHE A 156 13.59 -20.32 -3.46
C PHE A 156 13.36 -20.61 -4.94
N LYS A 157 12.14 -21.00 -5.29
CA LYS A 157 11.70 -21.01 -6.69
C LYS A 157 11.47 -19.56 -7.16
N LYS A 158 11.32 -19.37 -8.47
CA LYS A 158 10.90 -18.08 -9.03
C LYS A 158 9.55 -17.66 -8.43
N ALA A 159 9.39 -16.36 -8.16
CA ALA A 159 8.20 -15.78 -7.54
C ALA A 159 6.86 -16.27 -8.13
N ASN A 160 6.76 -16.27 -9.47
CA ASN A 160 5.56 -16.66 -10.21
C ASN A 160 5.16 -18.14 -10.07
N LYS A 161 5.94 -18.96 -9.36
CA LYS A 161 5.62 -20.35 -9.05
C LYS A 161 4.88 -20.52 -7.72
N TYR A 162 4.75 -19.46 -6.93
CA TYR A 162 4.02 -19.47 -5.69
C TYR A 162 2.63 -18.84 -5.88
N SER A 163 1.60 -19.50 -5.34
CA SER A 163 0.38 -18.79 -4.99
C SER A 163 0.68 -17.86 -3.82
N PHE A 164 -0.12 -16.81 -3.62
CA PHE A 164 0.11 -15.88 -2.51
C PHE A 164 0.10 -16.58 -1.13
N LYS A 165 -0.78 -17.57 -0.93
CA LYS A 165 -0.80 -18.42 0.27
C LYS A 165 0.52 -19.15 0.47
N ASN A 166 1.01 -19.83 -0.57
CA ASN A 166 2.27 -20.59 -0.48
C ASN A 166 3.47 -19.65 -0.29
N LEU A 167 3.39 -18.43 -0.83
CA LEU A 167 4.40 -17.39 -0.63
C LEU A 167 4.47 -16.95 0.84
N LEU A 168 3.34 -16.69 1.51
CA LEU A 168 3.34 -16.34 2.93
C LEU A 168 3.91 -17.47 3.79
N GLN A 169 3.49 -18.71 3.52
CA GLN A 169 3.98 -19.89 4.22
C GLN A 169 5.49 -20.06 4.10
N ILE A 170 6.04 -19.97 2.88
CA ILE A 170 7.48 -20.19 2.69
C ILE A 170 8.33 -19.06 3.29
N LEU A 171 7.86 -17.81 3.23
CA LEU A 171 8.54 -16.68 3.87
C LEU A 171 8.53 -16.81 5.39
N SER A 172 7.41 -17.24 5.97
CA SER A 172 7.30 -17.49 7.41
C SER A 172 8.19 -18.65 7.85
N GLN A 173 8.17 -19.77 7.11
CA GLN A 173 9.00 -20.95 7.40
C GLN A 173 10.50 -20.63 7.37
N LYS A 174 10.92 -19.74 6.47
CA LYS A 174 12.32 -19.30 6.35
C LYS A 174 12.66 -18.09 7.22
N GLY A 175 11.73 -17.66 8.09
CA GLY A 175 11.95 -16.59 9.06
C GLY A 175 12.07 -15.18 8.47
N LEU A 176 11.70 -15.00 7.19
CA LEU A 176 11.72 -13.70 6.49
C LEU A 176 10.52 -12.82 6.85
N VAL A 177 9.40 -13.42 7.25
CA VAL A 177 8.17 -12.75 7.62
C VAL A 177 7.72 -13.29 8.97
N ARG A 178 7.50 -12.41 9.96
CA ARG A 178 7.25 -12.78 11.36
C ARG A 178 5.87 -12.31 11.84
N MET A 179 4.85 -12.52 11.00
CA MET A 179 3.48 -12.11 11.31
C MET A 179 2.69 -13.28 11.90
N PRO A 180 1.84 -13.04 12.92
CA PRO A 180 0.90 -14.05 13.41
C PRO A 180 -0.01 -14.59 12.29
N ASP A 181 -0.41 -15.86 12.43
CA ASP A 181 -1.27 -16.54 11.45
C ASP A 181 -2.57 -15.78 11.18
N GLU A 182 -3.15 -15.14 12.21
CA GLU A 182 -4.35 -14.29 12.09
C GLU A 182 -4.17 -13.14 11.09
N ILE A 183 -2.97 -12.54 11.03
CA ILE A 183 -2.65 -11.48 10.07
C ILE A 183 -2.50 -12.06 8.67
N GLN A 184 -1.90 -13.25 8.54
CA GLN A 184 -1.73 -13.94 7.27
C GLN A 184 -3.09 -14.35 6.68
N ASP A 185 -3.98 -14.90 7.50
CA ASP A 185 -5.34 -15.27 7.11
C ASP A 185 -6.13 -14.05 6.66
N LYS A 186 -6.04 -12.94 7.41
CA LYS A 186 -6.69 -11.69 7.00
C LYS A 186 -6.13 -11.14 5.69
N LEU A 187 -4.82 -11.27 5.44
CA LEU A 187 -4.24 -10.92 4.14
C LEU A 187 -4.77 -11.79 3.00
N LEU A 188 -5.00 -13.08 3.25
CA LEU A 188 -5.60 -13.97 2.25
C LEU A 188 -7.04 -13.58 1.92
N GLU A 189 -7.82 -13.13 2.91
CA GLU A 189 -9.16 -12.57 2.66
C GLU A 189 -9.09 -11.30 1.81
N LEU A 190 -8.19 -10.37 2.15
CA LEU A 190 -8.05 -9.10 1.43
C LEU A 190 -7.49 -9.28 0.02
N LYS A 191 -6.76 -10.38 -0.24
CA LYS A 191 -6.36 -10.74 -1.59
C LYS A 191 -7.55 -10.90 -2.52
N ALA A 192 -8.62 -11.55 -2.08
CA ALA A 192 -9.82 -11.74 -2.89
C ALA A 192 -10.45 -10.39 -3.29
N LEU A 193 -10.41 -9.39 -2.40
CA LEU A 193 -10.86 -8.04 -2.71
C LEU A 193 -9.98 -7.34 -3.74
N ARG A 194 -8.67 -7.57 -3.66
CA ARG A 194 -7.70 -7.03 -4.61
C ARG A 194 -7.89 -7.63 -6.00
N ASP A 195 -8.17 -8.94 -6.07
CA ASP A 195 -8.35 -9.63 -7.34
C ASP A 195 -9.62 -9.19 -8.09
N ASN A 196 -10.60 -8.57 -7.39
CA ASN A 196 -11.78 -7.94 -7.99
C ASN A 196 -11.50 -6.59 -8.69
N ILE A 197 -10.25 -6.27 -9.05
CA ILE A 197 -9.90 -5.01 -9.74
C ILE A 197 -10.59 -4.87 -11.11
N HIS A 198 -10.79 -5.99 -11.82
CA HIS A 198 -11.36 -6.00 -13.16
C HIS A 198 -12.88 -5.94 -13.10
N LEU A 199 -13.47 -4.79 -13.45
CA LEU A 199 -14.92 -4.56 -13.36
C LEU A 199 -15.77 -5.62 -14.08
N TRP A 200 -15.28 -6.15 -15.20
CA TRP A 200 -15.99 -7.15 -16.00
C TRP A 200 -15.98 -8.56 -15.38
N ASP A 201 -15.12 -8.82 -14.39
CA ASP A 201 -14.98 -10.11 -13.70
C ASP A 201 -15.57 -10.08 -12.27
N VAL A 202 -16.09 -8.94 -11.82
CA VAL A 202 -16.70 -8.82 -10.50
C VAL A 202 -18.08 -9.49 -10.50
N LYS A 203 -18.24 -10.50 -9.64
CA LYS A 203 -19.49 -11.28 -9.54
C LYS A 203 -20.63 -10.54 -8.85
N ASP A 204 -20.31 -9.59 -7.98
CA ASP A 204 -21.25 -8.82 -7.17
C ASP A 204 -21.07 -7.32 -7.36
N LYS A 205 -22.07 -6.54 -6.95
CA LYS A 205 -21.98 -5.07 -6.98
C LYS A 205 -21.04 -4.58 -5.87
N ASP A 206 -19.97 -3.87 -6.24
CA ASP A 206 -19.00 -3.28 -5.29
C ASP A 206 -19.67 -2.46 -4.17
N TYR A 207 -20.81 -1.81 -4.46
CA TYR A 207 -21.57 -1.02 -3.50
C TYR A 207 -22.01 -1.81 -2.26
N PHE A 208 -22.37 -3.08 -2.42
CA PHE A 208 -22.84 -3.96 -1.34
C PHE A 208 -21.70 -4.72 -0.65
N ASN A 209 -20.46 -4.56 -1.12
CA ASN A 209 -19.32 -5.22 -0.48
C ASN A 209 -18.88 -4.40 0.73
N ASP A 210 -19.18 -4.91 1.92
CA ASP A 210 -18.83 -4.26 3.18
C ASP A 210 -17.35 -4.32 3.52
N ASN A 211 -16.55 -5.09 2.77
CA ASN A 211 -15.12 -5.15 2.97
C ASN A 211 -14.35 -3.97 2.35
N TYR A 212 -14.97 -3.19 1.46
CA TYR A 212 -14.40 -1.93 0.99
C TYR A 212 -14.65 -0.82 2.02
N ASN A 213 -13.82 -0.79 3.05
CA ASN A 213 -13.98 0.08 4.21
C ASN A 213 -12.64 0.55 4.81
N LEU A 214 -12.73 1.52 5.73
CA LEU A 214 -11.57 2.11 6.41
C LEU A 214 -10.83 1.12 7.32
N THR A 215 -11.54 0.17 7.93
CA THR A 215 -10.95 -0.83 8.82
C THR A 215 -9.96 -1.72 8.07
N ASN A 216 -10.36 -2.25 6.91
CA ASN A 216 -9.51 -3.09 6.07
C ASN A 216 -8.37 -2.28 5.42
N TYR A 217 -8.65 -1.04 5.01
CA TYR A 217 -7.59 -0.13 4.56
C TYR A 217 -6.52 0.09 5.64
N ASN A 218 -6.94 0.48 6.85
CA ASN A 218 -6.03 0.71 7.97
C ASN A 218 -5.31 -0.57 8.43
N PHE A 219 -5.95 -1.73 8.30
CA PHE A 219 -5.29 -3.02 8.52
C PHE A 219 -4.09 -3.19 7.58
N LEU A 220 -4.26 -2.96 6.27
CA LEU A 220 -3.17 -3.07 5.31
C LEU A 220 -2.06 -2.03 5.55
N VAL A 221 -2.41 -0.82 5.98
CA VAL A 221 -1.42 0.19 6.41
C VAL A 221 -0.57 -0.35 7.56
N ARG A 222 -1.18 -1.01 8.56
CA ARG A 222 -0.45 -1.63 9.67
C ARG A 222 0.42 -2.79 9.21
N VAL A 223 -0.08 -3.64 8.30
CA VAL A 223 0.73 -4.70 7.69
C VAL A 223 1.99 -4.13 7.03
N LEU A 224 1.86 -3.05 6.25
CA LEU A 224 3.02 -2.39 5.64
C LEU A 224 4.02 -1.87 6.68
N GLN A 225 3.56 -1.41 7.85
CA GLN A 225 4.45 -0.96 8.91
C GLN A 225 5.24 -2.13 9.50
N VAL A 226 4.58 -3.26 9.77
CA VAL A 226 5.23 -4.49 10.24
C VAL A 226 6.26 -4.98 9.21
N LEU A 227 5.88 -5.07 7.94
CA LEU A 227 6.79 -5.50 6.88
C LEU A 227 8.00 -4.56 6.73
N LYS A 228 7.81 -3.24 6.85
CA LYS A 228 8.91 -2.27 6.84
C LYS A 228 9.92 -2.53 7.97
N GLU A 229 9.43 -2.89 9.15
CA GLU A 229 10.25 -3.12 10.34
C GLU A 229 10.97 -4.47 10.29
N ASP A 230 10.31 -5.51 9.81
CA ASP A 230 10.83 -6.87 9.90
C ASP A 230 11.65 -7.33 8.69
N LEU A 231 11.28 -6.91 7.47
CA LEU A 231 11.77 -7.55 6.25
C LEU A 231 13.26 -7.35 6.02
N ASN A 232 13.79 -6.15 6.23
CA ASN A 232 15.21 -5.86 5.99
C ASN A 232 16.10 -6.66 6.93
N ASP A 233 15.84 -6.59 8.23
CA ASP A 233 16.61 -7.30 9.26
C ASP A 233 16.52 -8.82 9.07
N SER A 234 15.32 -9.32 8.76
CA SER A 234 15.14 -10.76 8.53
C SER A 234 15.85 -11.23 7.27
N LEU A 235 15.87 -10.41 6.22
CA LEU A 235 16.60 -10.68 5.00
C LEU A 235 18.11 -10.68 5.23
N GLU A 236 18.65 -9.70 5.95
CA GLU A 236 20.09 -9.65 6.27
C GLU A 236 20.53 -10.90 7.04
N VAL A 237 19.75 -11.33 8.03
CA VAL A 237 20.01 -12.59 8.76
C VAL A 237 19.92 -13.80 7.84
N PHE A 238 18.91 -13.86 6.97
CA PHE A 238 18.77 -14.95 6.01
C PHE A 238 19.96 -15.01 5.04
N GLU A 239 20.39 -13.87 4.49
CA GLU A 239 21.51 -13.77 3.56
C GLU A 239 22.84 -14.11 4.24
N TYR A 240 23.05 -13.69 5.49
CA TYR A 240 24.20 -14.09 6.30
C TYR A 240 24.25 -15.61 6.50
N ASN A 241 23.14 -16.22 6.91
CA ASN A 241 23.07 -17.67 7.10
C ASN A 241 23.28 -18.44 5.80
N ARG A 242 22.68 -17.97 4.71
CA ARG A 242 22.88 -18.53 3.36
C ARG A 242 24.35 -18.46 2.96
N ASN A 243 25.01 -17.31 3.12
CA ASN A 243 26.39 -17.14 2.66
C ASN A 243 27.39 -18.02 3.44
N ASN A 244 27.09 -18.38 4.69
CA ASN A 244 27.94 -19.24 5.52
C ASN A 244 27.63 -20.73 5.37
N ASN A 245 26.38 -21.09 5.10
CA ASN A 245 25.92 -22.50 5.15
C ASN A 245 25.48 -23.05 3.78
N CYS A 246 25.41 -22.22 2.74
CA CYS A 246 25.15 -22.68 1.38
C CYS A 246 26.45 -23.22 0.77
N ASN A 247 26.43 -24.51 0.42
CA ASN A 247 27.44 -25.10 -0.47
C ASN A 247 27.20 -24.52 -1.86
N LYS A 248 27.88 -23.41 -2.17
CA LYS A 248 27.72 -22.61 -3.40
C LYS A 248 27.55 -23.51 -4.62
N CYS A 249 26.58 -23.11 -5.46
CA CYS A 249 26.50 -23.52 -6.85
C CYS A 249 27.70 -22.92 -7.61
#